data_AF-A0A521XLQ5-F1
#
_entry.id   AF-A0A521XLQ5-F1
#
_cell.length_a   1.000
_cell.length_b   1.000
_cell.length_c   1.000
_cell.angle_alpha   90.00
_cell.angle_beta   90.00
_cell.angle_gamma   90.00
#
_symmetry.space_group_name_H-M   'P 1'
#
loop_
_entity.id
_entity.type
_entity.pdbx_description
1 polymer ?
#
loop_
_entity_poly.entity_id
_entity_poly.type
_entity_poly.pdbx_seq_one_letter_code
_entity_poly.pdbx_strand_id
1 'polypeptide(L)'
;MTTNRTLTRLSVARLAARLHRRNDDGAALILVMFCILVAAALSTLLLGMVLAQSLPTQLNRKTTQTLAAAESGLDVAMGQIRAASMVDPADATKLVGDRADLPCGPLTGNVAGSANLTYTVTIRYYSDDPSGQTAAWRTTNALSCTPGAGPPVVPSFALLESAGDGANVGAQGVAAGDRSLETIYNFRLTNQNVSGGLIHSYPDGNASSIDLCFDAHSNAPANGARLYVEACAPGSATQLFSYQTNYTLVLTTTQTTSGVGGMCVYGDYTVSDPKYVTFRPCPLGSVTDGRYQWSFNDVAQFRAENAARTGLSNYCIDEQTENSAGSPLVMSQVCGATYNRKNTWKPEAKVGTAAAGNGTHQLVNYQEFGRCFDVTNQSTSSQFMIVWPCKQDPTPGAQVTWNQYLTWPSTGSSGPMYVTLSGTNYCVQTSTNAANYFVTTPTCNGQASQQWTKNGDTGNYATSYTIVDSNGRCLGTGPSGYPAYTTNISLSQWSTVRVGTCDGSLAQKWNAPPNLVDAANRNTRETTG
;
A
#
# COMPACT_ATOMS: atom_id res chain seq x y z
N MET A 1 -12.46 -44.61 -82.48
CA MET A 1 -11.54 -45.71 -82.18
C MET A 1 -11.84 -46.18 -80.76
N THR A 2 -13.01 -46.77 -80.49
CA THR A 2 -13.36 -48.18 -80.79
C THR A 2 -12.24 -49.13 -80.35
N THR A 3 -12.34 -49.69 -79.14
CA THR A 3 -13.01 -50.98 -78.78
C THR A 3 -12.15 -52.20 -79.08
N ASN A 4 -12.47 -53.28 -78.35
CA ASN A 4 -12.30 -54.69 -78.67
C ASN A 4 -11.06 -55.35 -78.05
N ARG A 5 -11.12 -56.60 -77.56
CA ARG A 5 -12.23 -57.55 -77.37
C ARG A 5 -11.61 -58.77 -76.66
N THR A 6 -12.40 -59.39 -75.81
CA THR A 6 -12.70 -60.83 -75.70
C THR A 6 -11.76 -61.91 -76.29
N LEU A 7 -11.88 -63.09 -75.64
CA LEU A 7 -11.64 -64.48 -76.12
C LEU A 7 -10.20 -64.96 -75.81
N THR A 8 -9.92 -66.21 -75.40
CA THR A 8 -10.63 -67.49 -75.58
C THR A 8 -9.91 -68.60 -74.78
N ARG A 9 -10.53 -69.78 -74.79
CA ARG A 9 -10.02 -71.16 -74.51
C ARG A 9 -10.42 -71.65 -73.11
N LEU A 10 -11.56 -72.31 -72.92
CA LEU A 10 -12.11 -73.49 -73.61
C LEU A 10 -11.14 -74.68 -73.56
N SER A 11 -11.51 -75.64 -72.68
CA SER A 11 -11.32 -77.09 -72.78
C SER A 11 -9.91 -77.65 -72.93
N VAL A 12 -9.49 -78.47 -71.95
CA VAL A 12 -9.18 -79.91 -72.14
C VAL A 12 -8.66 -80.47 -70.80
N ALA A 13 -9.13 -81.69 -70.47
CA ALA A 13 -8.57 -82.64 -69.50
C ALA A 13 -8.52 -82.18 -68.02
N ARG A 14 -9.49 -82.52 -67.16
CA ARG A 14 -9.94 -83.90 -66.90
C ARG A 14 -8.80 -84.92 -67.06
N LEU A 15 -7.73 -84.85 -66.25
CA LEU A 15 -6.93 -86.06 -65.95
C LEU A 15 -5.96 -85.99 -64.75
N ALA A 16 -6.07 -85.04 -63.81
CA ALA A 16 -5.26 -85.06 -62.58
C ALA A 16 -6.03 -84.72 -61.29
N ALA A 17 -7.37 -84.72 -61.36
CA ALA A 17 -8.25 -84.51 -60.20
C ALA A 17 -8.60 -85.83 -59.48
N ARG A 18 -7.65 -86.78 -59.38
CA ARG A 18 -7.88 -88.07 -58.69
C ARG A 18 -6.71 -88.61 -57.86
N LEU A 19 -5.74 -87.79 -57.45
CA LEU A 19 -4.71 -88.23 -56.52
C LEU A 19 -4.31 -87.16 -55.49
N HIS A 20 -5.31 -86.60 -54.80
CA HIS A 20 -5.29 -86.52 -53.33
C HIS A 20 -6.65 -85.99 -52.85
N ARG A 21 -7.67 -86.83 -53.08
CA ARG A 21 -8.88 -86.84 -52.25
C ARG A 21 -8.47 -87.42 -50.89
N ARG A 22 -7.67 -86.64 -50.14
CA ARG A 22 -7.60 -86.76 -48.69
C ARG A 22 -8.78 -85.93 -48.17
N ASN A 23 -9.53 -86.53 -47.26
CA ASN A 23 -10.74 -85.99 -46.65
C ASN A 23 -10.46 -84.67 -45.89
N ASP A 24 -10.53 -83.53 -46.57
CA ASP A 24 -10.57 -82.20 -45.91
C ASP A 24 -12.00 -81.63 -45.83
N ASP A 25 -13.03 -82.40 -46.23
CA ASP A 25 -14.44 -81.98 -46.14
C ASP A 25 -14.92 -81.76 -44.68
N GLY A 26 -14.17 -82.28 -43.68
CA GLY A 26 -14.31 -81.90 -42.27
C GLY A 26 -13.25 -80.90 -41.79
N ALA A 27 -12.01 -80.99 -42.28
CA ALA A 27 -10.90 -80.15 -41.83
C ALA A 27 -11.06 -78.67 -42.26
N ALA A 28 -11.60 -78.41 -43.46
CA ALA A 28 -11.83 -77.04 -43.94
C ALA A 28 -12.95 -76.33 -43.15
N LEU A 29 -14.00 -77.04 -42.75
CA LEU A 29 -15.09 -76.48 -41.94
C LEU A 29 -14.63 -76.24 -40.49
N ILE A 30 -13.84 -77.16 -39.92
CA ILE A 30 -13.19 -76.98 -38.62
C ILE A 30 -12.20 -75.81 -38.65
N LEU A 31 -11.41 -75.66 -39.73
CA LEU A 31 -10.48 -74.55 -39.90
C LEU A 31 -11.22 -73.20 -39.98
N VAL A 32 -12.32 -73.12 -40.73
CA VAL A 32 -13.14 -71.90 -40.82
C VAL A 32 -13.79 -71.57 -39.47
N MET A 33 -14.37 -72.55 -38.77
CA MET A 33 -14.93 -72.32 -37.43
C MET A 33 -13.85 -71.91 -36.42
N PHE A 34 -12.67 -72.51 -36.48
CA PHE A 34 -11.53 -72.12 -35.66
C PHE A 34 -11.07 -70.69 -35.98
N CYS A 35 -10.97 -70.31 -37.26
CA CYS A 35 -10.66 -68.94 -37.67
C CYS A 35 -11.71 -67.94 -37.19
N ILE A 36 -13.00 -68.27 -37.25
CA ILE A 36 -14.08 -67.42 -36.73
C ILE A 36 -13.99 -67.29 -35.21
N LEU A 37 -13.73 -68.38 -34.48
CA LEU A 37 -13.57 -68.35 -33.03
C LEU A 37 -12.34 -67.55 -32.59
N VAL A 38 -11.20 -67.71 -33.27
CA VAL A 38 -9.98 -66.94 -33.02
C VAL A 38 -10.20 -65.47 -33.36
N ALA A 39 -10.85 -65.16 -34.48
CA ALA A 39 -11.19 -63.78 -34.85
C ALA A 39 -12.12 -63.14 -33.82
N ALA A 40 -13.16 -63.85 -33.37
CA ALA A 40 -14.08 -63.38 -32.34
C ALA A 40 -13.35 -63.16 -31.00
N ALA A 41 -12.52 -64.11 -30.57
CA ALA A 41 -11.72 -63.97 -29.35
C ALA A 41 -10.78 -62.75 -29.41
N LEU A 42 -10.06 -62.57 -30.53
CA LEU A 42 -9.19 -61.41 -30.73
C LEU A 42 -9.97 -60.08 -30.77
N SER A 43 -11.14 -60.05 -31.42
CA SER A 43 -11.99 -58.85 -31.43
C SER A 43 -12.51 -58.50 -30.03
N THR A 44 -12.91 -59.49 -29.22
CA THR A 44 -13.34 -59.24 -27.83
C THR A 44 -12.20 -58.75 -26.94
N LEU A 45 -10.98 -59.26 -27.12
CA LEU A 45 -9.80 -58.81 -26.39
C LEU A 45 -9.41 -57.37 -26.77
N LEU A 46 -9.42 -57.04 -28.06
CA LEU A 46 -9.15 -55.67 -28.53
C LEU A 46 -10.20 -54.68 -28.01
N LEU A 47 -11.48 -55.04 -28.03
CA LEU A 47 -12.53 -54.19 -27.47
C LEU A 47 -12.35 -53.98 -25.97
N GLY A 48 -12.02 -55.04 -25.22
CA GLY A 48 -11.71 -54.94 -23.80
C GLY A 48 -10.52 -54.01 -23.51
N MET A 49 -9.47 -54.09 -24.33
CA MET A 49 -8.30 -53.21 -24.22
C MET A 49 -8.64 -51.74 -24.52
N VAL A 50 -9.44 -51.48 -25.57
CA VAL A 50 -9.86 -50.11 -25.92
C VAL A 50 -10.72 -49.50 -24.82
N LEU A 51 -11.68 -50.25 -24.25
CA LEU A 51 -12.51 -49.78 -23.15
C LEU A 51 -11.71 -49.55 -21.86
N ALA A 52 -10.72 -50.40 -21.59
CA ALA A 52 -9.83 -50.24 -20.44
C ALA A 52 -8.92 -48.99 -20.57
N GLN A 53 -8.61 -48.55 -21.78
CA GLN A 53 -7.77 -47.38 -22.05
C GLN A 53 -8.56 -46.07 -22.25
N SER A 54 -9.83 -46.14 -22.67
CA SER A 54 -10.61 -44.95 -22.97
C SER A 54 -10.87 -44.08 -21.73
N LEU A 55 -11.16 -44.70 -20.59
CA LEU A 55 -11.48 -43.96 -19.36
C LEU A 55 -10.24 -43.27 -18.75
N PRO A 56 -9.08 -43.94 -18.56
CA PRO A 56 -7.86 -43.27 -18.11
C PRO A 56 -7.40 -42.16 -19.07
N THR A 57 -7.56 -42.36 -20.37
CA THR A 57 -7.21 -41.34 -21.38
C THR A 57 -8.10 -40.11 -21.26
N GLN A 58 -9.41 -40.29 -21.10
CA GLN A 58 -10.34 -39.18 -20.90
C GLN A 58 -10.09 -38.46 -19.57
N LEU A 59 -9.75 -39.19 -18.50
CA LEU A 59 -9.42 -38.61 -17.20
C LEU A 59 -8.12 -37.81 -17.25
N ASN A 60 -7.06 -38.35 -17.86
CA ASN A 60 -5.80 -37.65 -18.05
C ASN A 60 -6.00 -36.38 -18.90
N ARG A 61 -6.80 -36.47 -19.97
CA ARG A 61 -7.16 -35.30 -20.78
C ARG A 61 -7.90 -34.26 -19.94
N LYS A 62 -8.88 -34.67 -19.13
CA LYS A 62 -9.60 -33.76 -18.23
C LYS A 62 -8.63 -33.08 -17.26
N THR A 63 -7.75 -33.84 -16.59
CA THR A 63 -6.71 -33.31 -15.70
C THR A 63 -5.82 -32.26 -16.36
N THR A 64 -5.32 -32.51 -17.56
CA THR A 64 -4.51 -31.49 -18.26
C THR A 64 -5.33 -30.24 -18.60
N GLN A 65 -6.58 -30.42 -19.00
CA GLN A 65 -7.47 -29.31 -19.36
C GLN A 65 -7.90 -28.46 -18.16
N THR A 66 -8.20 -29.10 -17.02
CA THR A 66 -8.61 -28.44 -15.78
C THR A 66 -7.41 -27.76 -15.11
N LEU A 67 -6.21 -28.33 -15.21
CA LEU A 67 -4.97 -27.64 -14.79
C LEU A 67 -4.75 -26.36 -15.59
N ALA A 68 -4.85 -26.41 -16.92
CA ALA A 68 -4.73 -25.23 -17.76
C ALA A 68 -5.83 -24.17 -17.48
N ALA A 69 -7.04 -24.63 -17.13
CA ALA A 69 -8.11 -23.74 -16.69
C ALA A 69 -7.78 -23.06 -15.35
N ALA A 70 -7.25 -23.81 -14.39
CA ALA A 70 -6.80 -23.26 -13.11
C ALA A 70 -5.66 -22.23 -13.29
N GLU A 71 -4.67 -22.51 -14.15
CA GLU A 71 -3.59 -21.56 -14.51
C GLU A 71 -4.16 -20.28 -15.12
N SER A 72 -5.11 -20.41 -16.06
CA SER A 72 -5.80 -19.27 -16.68
C SER A 72 -6.52 -18.41 -15.65
N GLY A 73 -7.17 -19.03 -14.66
CA GLY A 73 -7.80 -18.31 -13.56
C GLY A 73 -6.79 -17.51 -12.73
N LEU A 74 -5.65 -18.12 -12.37
CA LEU A 74 -4.59 -17.42 -11.65
C LEU A 74 -4.06 -16.21 -12.45
N ASP A 75 -3.84 -16.36 -13.75
CA ASP A 75 -3.38 -15.27 -14.62
C ASP A 75 -4.40 -14.12 -14.68
N VAL A 76 -5.70 -14.43 -14.78
CA VAL A 76 -6.77 -13.42 -14.74
C VAL A 76 -6.80 -12.70 -13.41
N ALA A 77 -6.75 -13.43 -12.30
CA ALA A 77 -6.80 -12.84 -10.96
C ALA A 77 -5.57 -11.97 -10.67
N MET A 78 -4.37 -12.43 -11.04
CA MET A 78 -3.14 -11.63 -10.94
C MET A 78 -3.19 -10.41 -11.86
N GLY A 79 -3.75 -10.55 -13.06
CA GLY A 79 -3.98 -9.44 -13.98
C GLY A 79 -4.86 -8.36 -13.37
N GLN A 80 -5.98 -8.74 -12.74
CA GLN A 80 -6.86 -7.79 -12.05
C GLN A 80 -6.18 -7.15 -10.83
N ILE A 81 -5.47 -7.92 -10.00
CA ILE A 81 -4.70 -7.38 -8.87
C ILE A 81 -3.64 -6.39 -9.34
N ARG A 82 -2.94 -6.66 -10.44
CA ARG A 82 -1.92 -5.75 -11.01
C ARG A 82 -2.53 -4.53 -11.69
N ALA A 83 -3.75 -4.64 -12.18
CA ALA A 83 -4.49 -3.54 -12.78
C ALA A 83 -5.15 -2.61 -11.73
N ALA A 84 -5.33 -3.09 -10.48
CA ALA A 84 -5.81 -2.31 -9.35
C ALA A 84 -4.78 -1.24 -8.96
N SER A 85 -4.83 -0.12 -9.67
CA SER A 85 -3.87 0.96 -9.55
C SER A 85 -4.56 2.31 -9.72
N MET A 86 -4.09 3.28 -8.96
CA MET A 86 -4.42 4.69 -9.10
C MET A 86 -3.14 5.46 -9.32
N VAL A 87 -3.26 6.71 -9.73
CA VAL A 87 -2.11 7.61 -9.78
C VAL A 87 -1.78 8.06 -8.35
N ASP A 88 -0.49 8.08 -7.98
CA ASP A 88 -0.04 8.52 -6.66
C ASP A 88 -0.48 9.97 -6.41
N PRO A 89 -1.27 10.25 -5.34
CA PRO A 89 -1.67 11.62 -5.01
C PRO A 89 -0.49 12.56 -4.77
N ALA A 90 0.68 12.01 -4.41
CA ALA A 90 1.91 12.77 -4.17
C ALA A 90 2.81 12.92 -5.42
N ASP A 91 2.66 12.08 -6.46
CA ASP A 91 3.52 12.09 -7.64
C ASP A 91 2.80 11.63 -8.92
N ALA A 92 2.56 12.60 -9.81
CA ALA A 92 1.96 12.42 -11.14
C ALA A 92 2.34 11.17 -11.91
N THR A 93 3.64 10.89 -11.82
CA THR A 93 4.36 10.08 -12.78
C THR A 93 4.38 8.63 -12.33
N LYS A 94 3.79 8.35 -11.16
CA LYS A 94 3.79 7.05 -10.52
C LYS A 94 2.37 6.53 -10.40
N LEU A 95 2.21 5.28 -10.84
CA LEU A 95 1.05 4.48 -10.48
C LEU A 95 1.34 3.77 -9.15
N VAL A 96 0.43 3.91 -8.20
CA VAL A 96 0.42 3.17 -6.93
C VAL A 96 -0.78 2.22 -6.92
N GLY A 97 -0.77 1.22 -6.04
CA GLY A 97 -1.91 0.32 -5.91
C GLY A 97 -3.14 1.05 -5.39
N ASP A 98 -4.30 0.85 -6.03
CA ASP A 98 -5.58 1.26 -5.47
C ASP A 98 -6.21 0.07 -4.77
N ARG A 99 -6.43 0.22 -3.47
CA ARG A 99 -7.05 -0.81 -2.66
C ARG A 99 -8.53 -1.00 -3.02
N ALA A 100 -9.24 0.06 -3.39
CA ALA A 100 -10.66 0.00 -3.71
C ALA A 100 -10.96 -0.82 -4.98
N ASP A 101 -9.98 -0.86 -5.89
CA ASP A 101 -10.04 -1.60 -7.14
C ASP A 101 -9.56 -3.06 -7.01
N LEU A 102 -9.14 -3.50 -5.81
CA LEU A 102 -8.76 -4.90 -5.59
C LEU A 102 -9.98 -5.81 -5.75
N PRO A 103 -9.87 -6.91 -6.51
CA PRO A 103 -11.00 -7.82 -6.73
C PRO A 103 -11.43 -8.52 -5.44
N CYS A 104 -12.71 -8.36 -5.07
CA CYS A 104 -13.31 -9.05 -3.94
C CYS A 104 -14.20 -10.21 -4.39
N GLY A 105 -14.08 -11.35 -3.71
CA GLY A 105 -14.90 -12.54 -3.96
C GLY A 105 -14.28 -13.49 -4.99
N PRO A 106 -14.94 -14.63 -5.27
CA PRO A 106 -14.42 -15.55 -6.25
C PRO A 106 -14.55 -14.96 -7.67
N LEU A 107 -13.46 -14.98 -8.44
CA LEU A 107 -13.49 -14.66 -9.86
C LEU A 107 -13.82 -15.91 -10.66
N THR A 108 -14.86 -15.86 -11.48
CA THR A 108 -15.27 -16.99 -12.33
C THR A 108 -15.19 -16.62 -13.80
N GLY A 109 -14.80 -17.57 -14.64
CA GLY A 109 -14.81 -17.37 -16.08
C GLY A 109 -14.59 -18.63 -16.88
N ASN A 110 -14.61 -18.50 -18.20
CA ASN A 110 -14.38 -19.58 -19.16
C ASN A 110 -12.99 -19.44 -19.78
N VAL A 111 -12.36 -20.56 -20.12
CA VAL A 111 -11.10 -20.57 -20.89
C VAL A 111 -11.40 -20.28 -22.35
N ALA A 112 -10.65 -19.36 -22.96
CA ALA A 112 -10.83 -18.99 -24.36
C ALA A 112 -10.71 -20.23 -25.27
N GLY A 113 -11.67 -20.40 -26.18
CA GLY A 113 -11.72 -21.55 -27.10
C GLY A 113 -12.35 -22.82 -26.53
N SER A 114 -12.89 -22.81 -25.30
CA SER A 114 -13.66 -23.94 -24.74
C SER A 114 -14.84 -23.47 -23.88
N ALA A 115 -16.07 -23.76 -24.31
CA ALA A 115 -17.27 -23.45 -23.52
C ALA A 115 -17.42 -24.32 -22.25
N ASN A 116 -16.72 -25.46 -22.20
CA ASN A 116 -16.87 -26.48 -21.16
C ASN A 116 -15.73 -26.48 -20.13
N LEU A 117 -14.78 -25.53 -20.23
CA LEU A 117 -13.73 -25.35 -19.25
C LEU A 117 -13.94 -24.02 -18.54
N THR A 118 -14.13 -24.09 -17.23
CA THR A 118 -14.33 -22.93 -16.37
C THR A 118 -13.27 -22.90 -15.29
N TYR A 119 -13.03 -21.72 -14.74
CA TYR A 119 -12.21 -21.53 -13.55
C TYR A 119 -13.00 -20.76 -12.50
N THR A 120 -12.68 -21.03 -11.24
CA THR A 120 -13.13 -20.26 -10.08
C THR A 120 -11.92 -19.94 -9.21
N VAL A 121 -11.62 -18.65 -9.02
CA VAL A 121 -10.48 -18.18 -8.24
C VAL A 121 -10.96 -17.53 -6.96
N THR A 122 -10.68 -18.12 -5.82
CA THR A 122 -10.90 -17.48 -4.51
C THR A 122 -9.70 -16.62 -4.16
N ILE A 123 -9.94 -15.36 -3.81
CA ILE A 123 -8.90 -14.41 -3.41
C ILE A 123 -9.07 -14.07 -1.94
N ARG A 124 -8.01 -14.23 -1.15
CA ARG A 124 -7.98 -13.88 0.27
C ARG A 124 -6.79 -12.97 0.56
N TYR A 125 -7.03 -11.86 1.24
CA TYR A 125 -6.03 -10.84 1.52
C TYR A 125 -5.51 -10.97 2.96
N TYR A 126 -4.22 -10.68 3.17
CA TYR A 126 -3.57 -10.79 4.49
C TYR A 126 -2.61 -9.63 4.76
N SER A 127 -2.49 -9.26 6.03
CA SER A 127 -1.42 -8.36 6.52
C SER A 127 -0.12 -9.13 6.76
N ASP A 128 -0.22 -10.37 7.24
CA ASP A 128 0.90 -11.28 7.52
C ASP A 128 1.05 -12.35 6.44
N ASP A 129 2.24 -12.91 6.28
CA ASP A 129 2.52 -13.92 5.25
C ASP A 129 1.71 -15.21 5.51
N PRO A 130 0.79 -15.60 4.60
CA PRO A 130 -0.01 -16.82 4.76
C PRO A 130 0.74 -18.11 4.40
N SER A 131 2.02 -18.02 3.99
CA SER A 131 2.84 -19.17 3.64
C SER A 131 3.10 -20.06 4.86
N GLY A 132 2.95 -21.38 4.68
CA GLY A 132 3.09 -22.36 5.78
C GLY A 132 1.99 -22.34 6.85
N GLN A 133 1.04 -21.40 6.79
CA GLN A 133 -0.05 -21.29 7.76
C GLN A 133 -1.15 -22.34 7.54
N THR A 134 -1.85 -22.70 8.61
CA THR A 134 -2.96 -23.67 8.57
C THR A 134 -4.20 -23.07 7.91
N ALA A 135 -5.11 -23.93 7.40
CA ALA A 135 -6.38 -23.48 6.83
C ALA A 135 -7.23 -22.68 7.84
N ALA A 136 -7.23 -23.09 9.12
CA ALA A 136 -7.92 -22.37 10.19
C ALA A 136 -7.34 -20.96 10.39
N TRP A 137 -6.00 -20.84 10.46
CA TRP A 137 -5.33 -19.54 10.57
C TRP A 137 -5.66 -18.64 9.38
N ARG A 138 -5.61 -19.20 8.16
CA ARG A 138 -5.91 -18.47 6.92
C ARG A 138 -7.35 -17.98 6.86
N THR A 139 -8.30 -18.71 7.43
CA THR A 139 -9.70 -18.26 7.50
C THR A 139 -9.88 -17.17 8.56
N THR A 140 -9.23 -17.29 9.72
CA THR A 140 -9.35 -16.33 10.82
C THR A 140 -8.64 -14.99 10.54
N ASN A 141 -7.48 -15.02 9.87
CA ASN A 141 -6.66 -13.84 9.63
C ASN A 141 -6.84 -13.23 8.24
N ALA A 142 -7.77 -13.75 7.43
CA ALA A 142 -8.13 -13.13 6.18
C ALA A 142 -8.79 -11.77 6.44
N LEU A 143 -8.30 -10.75 5.75
CA LEU A 143 -8.93 -9.43 5.71
C LEU A 143 -10.27 -9.55 4.98
N SER A 144 -11.31 -8.92 5.53
CA SER A 144 -12.57 -8.75 4.79
C SER A 144 -12.31 -7.97 3.50
N CYS A 145 -13.09 -8.21 2.45
CA CYS A 145 -12.99 -7.49 1.19
C CYS A 145 -14.40 -7.15 0.71
N THR A 146 -14.66 -5.87 0.47
CA THR A 146 -15.96 -5.39 -0.01
C THR A 146 -15.84 -4.92 -1.46
N PRO A 147 -16.62 -5.46 -2.42
CA PRO A 147 -16.55 -5.03 -3.82
C PRO A 147 -16.65 -3.50 -3.97
N GLY A 148 -15.73 -2.90 -4.72
CA GLY A 148 -15.64 -1.44 -4.94
C GLY A 148 -15.03 -0.62 -3.78
N ALA A 149 -14.72 -1.25 -2.65
CA ALA A 149 -14.01 -0.62 -1.53
C ALA A 149 -12.73 -1.36 -1.13
N GLY A 150 -12.59 -2.63 -1.54
CA GLY A 150 -11.47 -3.50 -1.24
C GLY A 150 -11.39 -3.92 0.23
N PRO A 151 -10.21 -4.38 0.68
CA PRO A 151 -9.96 -4.67 2.09
C PRO A 151 -9.93 -3.41 2.98
N PRO A 152 -10.27 -3.47 4.28
CA PRO A 152 -10.30 -2.29 5.16
C PRO A 152 -8.92 -1.79 5.59
N VAL A 153 -7.85 -2.54 5.30
CA VAL A 153 -6.45 -2.15 5.46
C VAL A 153 -5.67 -2.52 4.19
N VAL A 154 -4.52 -1.89 3.94
CA VAL A 154 -3.68 -2.22 2.77
C VAL A 154 -3.10 -3.64 2.99
N PRO A 155 -3.39 -4.61 2.11
CA PRO A 155 -2.90 -5.97 2.27
C PRO A 155 -1.44 -6.09 1.83
N SER A 156 -0.65 -6.87 2.57
CA SER A 156 0.73 -7.22 2.18
C SER A 156 0.76 -8.43 1.24
N PHE A 157 -0.22 -9.33 1.38
CA PHE A 157 -0.29 -10.58 0.62
C PHE A 157 -1.69 -10.84 0.10
N ALA A 158 -1.78 -11.53 -1.04
CA ALA A 158 -3.00 -12.19 -1.51
C ALA A 158 -2.73 -13.68 -1.73
N LEU A 159 -3.56 -14.53 -1.13
CA LEU A 159 -3.65 -15.95 -1.44
C LEU A 159 -4.66 -16.14 -2.55
N LEU A 160 -4.23 -16.77 -3.64
CA LEU A 160 -5.01 -17.03 -4.84
C LEU A 160 -5.18 -18.54 -4.96
N GLU A 161 -6.42 -19.02 -4.86
CA GLU A 161 -6.76 -20.44 -5.05
C GLU A 161 -7.67 -20.57 -6.26
N SER A 162 -7.15 -21.14 -7.35
CA SER A 162 -7.86 -21.33 -8.60
C SER A 162 -8.23 -22.80 -8.77
N ALA A 163 -9.51 -23.10 -8.91
CA ALA A 163 -10.03 -24.40 -9.28
C ALA A 163 -10.44 -24.37 -10.76
N GLY A 164 -9.96 -25.33 -11.55
CA GLY A 164 -10.38 -25.53 -12.92
C GLY A 164 -11.36 -26.69 -13.01
N ASP A 165 -12.50 -26.45 -13.65
CA ASP A 165 -13.58 -27.43 -13.82
C ASP A 165 -13.78 -27.78 -15.30
N GLY A 166 -14.09 -29.04 -15.56
CA GLY A 166 -14.37 -29.55 -16.91
C GLY A 166 -15.58 -30.48 -16.99
N ALA A 167 -16.04 -30.75 -18.21
CA ALA A 167 -17.13 -31.68 -18.45
C ALA A 167 -16.87 -33.07 -17.84
N ASN A 168 -17.94 -33.72 -17.37
CA ASN A 168 -17.87 -35.05 -16.75
C ASN A 168 -17.29 -36.10 -17.70
N VAL A 169 -16.48 -37.01 -17.13
CA VAL A 169 -15.88 -38.15 -17.85
C VAL A 169 -16.64 -39.43 -17.49
N GLY A 170 -17.57 -39.83 -18.36
CA GLY A 170 -18.36 -41.06 -18.18
C GLY A 170 -19.21 -41.05 -16.90
N ALA A 171 -19.18 -42.15 -16.14
CA ALA A 171 -19.89 -42.32 -14.88
C ALA A 171 -19.09 -41.89 -13.63
N GLN A 172 -17.95 -41.21 -13.82
CA GLN A 172 -17.16 -40.69 -12.70
C GLN A 172 -17.88 -39.49 -12.06
N GLY A 173 -17.56 -39.23 -10.78
CA GLY A 173 -18.08 -38.06 -10.08
C GLY A 173 -17.70 -36.75 -10.78
N VAL A 174 -18.50 -35.70 -10.58
CA VAL A 174 -18.34 -34.41 -11.27
C VAL A 174 -16.94 -33.82 -11.07
N ALA A 175 -16.39 -33.96 -9.86
CA ALA A 175 -15.07 -33.47 -9.46
C ALA A 175 -13.88 -34.34 -9.94
N ALA A 176 -14.14 -35.51 -10.54
CA ALA A 176 -13.07 -36.45 -10.87
C ALA A 176 -12.18 -35.88 -11.98
N GLY A 177 -10.89 -35.70 -11.68
CA GLY A 177 -9.92 -35.13 -12.61
C GLY A 177 -9.91 -33.60 -12.71
N ASP A 178 -10.69 -32.90 -11.88
CA ASP A 178 -10.55 -31.45 -11.69
C ASP A 178 -9.30 -31.14 -10.87
N ARG A 179 -8.70 -29.98 -11.13
CA ARG A 179 -7.38 -29.60 -10.61
C ARG A 179 -7.47 -28.21 -10.03
N SER A 180 -6.81 -27.98 -8.89
CA SER A 180 -6.69 -26.66 -8.29
C SER A 180 -5.24 -26.29 -8.01
N LEU A 181 -4.95 -25.00 -8.18
CA LEU A 181 -3.67 -24.38 -7.92
C LEU A 181 -3.82 -23.33 -6.83
N GLU A 182 -2.78 -23.19 -6.02
CA GLU A 182 -2.63 -22.12 -5.05
C GLU A 182 -1.35 -21.34 -5.33
N THR A 183 -1.39 -20.02 -5.23
CA THR A 183 -0.21 -19.16 -5.24
C THR A 183 -0.36 -17.99 -4.28
N ILE A 184 0.76 -17.47 -3.78
CA ILE A 184 0.79 -16.28 -2.94
C ILE A 184 1.38 -15.14 -3.75
N TYR A 185 0.58 -14.08 -3.93
CA TYR A 185 1.02 -12.82 -4.50
C TYR A 185 1.49 -11.90 -3.37
N ASN A 186 2.76 -11.50 -3.41
CA ASN A 186 3.28 -10.47 -2.52
C ASN A 186 3.09 -9.10 -3.19
N PHE A 187 2.37 -8.20 -2.51
CA PHE A 187 2.18 -6.86 -3.03
C PHE A 187 3.48 -6.08 -3.03
N ARG A 188 3.66 -5.27 -4.08
CA ARG A 188 4.61 -4.17 -4.04
C ARG A 188 4.04 -3.08 -3.16
N LEU A 189 4.27 -3.21 -1.87
CA LEU A 189 3.98 -2.12 -0.96
C LEU A 189 5.08 -1.09 -1.10
N THR A 190 4.68 0.13 -1.44
CA THR A 190 5.46 1.27 -1.00
C THR A 190 5.09 1.52 0.44
N ASN A 191 6.07 1.83 1.27
CA ASN A 191 5.71 2.45 2.54
C ASN A 191 5.37 3.94 2.33
N GLN A 192 5.09 4.40 1.10
CA GLN A 192 4.82 5.81 0.83
C GLN A 192 3.75 6.29 1.79
N ASN A 193 4.08 7.35 2.52
CA ASN A 193 3.05 8.05 3.24
C ASN A 193 2.16 8.74 2.21
N VAL A 194 1.03 8.11 1.92
CA VAL A 194 -0.01 8.70 1.08
C VAL A 194 -0.49 9.94 1.82
N SER A 195 -0.22 11.11 1.25
CA SER A 195 -0.57 12.38 1.85
C SER A 195 -2.09 12.57 1.82
N GLY A 196 -2.66 13.05 2.92
CA GLY A 196 -4.11 13.16 3.13
C GLY A 196 -4.48 12.85 4.57
N GLY A 197 -4.52 13.89 5.38
CA GLY A 197 -4.96 13.80 6.77
C GLY A 197 -5.91 14.92 7.14
N LEU A 198 -6.53 14.75 8.30
CA LEU A 198 -7.36 15.80 8.90
C LEU A 198 -6.49 16.90 9.50
N ILE A 199 -6.98 18.13 9.50
CA ILE A 199 -6.38 19.25 10.24
C ILE A 199 -7.36 19.65 11.34
N HIS A 200 -7.10 19.18 12.56
CA HIS A 200 -7.98 19.41 13.71
C HIS A 200 -7.76 20.80 14.30
N SER A 201 -8.82 21.39 14.84
CA SER A 201 -8.74 22.43 15.87
C SER A 201 -8.00 21.89 17.09
N TYR A 202 -7.26 22.74 17.79
CA TYR A 202 -6.50 22.30 18.94
C TYR A 202 -7.41 21.84 20.11
N PRO A 203 -7.09 20.72 20.79
CA PRO A 203 -7.84 20.32 21.98
C PRO A 203 -7.47 21.21 23.17
N ASP A 204 -8.45 21.84 23.81
CA ASP A 204 -8.28 22.61 25.05
C ASP A 204 -8.44 21.75 26.32
N GLY A 205 -8.76 20.47 26.16
CA GLY A 205 -9.03 19.53 27.25
C GLY A 205 -10.42 19.63 27.85
N ASN A 206 -11.30 20.49 27.31
CA ASN A 206 -12.70 20.56 27.71
C ASN A 206 -13.50 19.49 26.96
N ALA A 207 -14.22 18.62 27.67
CA ALA A 207 -15.04 17.57 27.04
C ALA A 207 -16.23 18.12 26.22
N SER A 208 -16.63 19.37 26.45
CA SER A 208 -17.69 20.06 25.68
C SER A 208 -17.18 20.64 24.36
N SER A 209 -15.87 20.59 24.11
CA SER A 209 -15.25 21.03 22.87
C SER A 209 -15.53 20.03 21.74
N ILE A 210 -16.08 20.50 20.63
CA ILE A 210 -16.31 19.69 19.43
C ILE A 210 -14.98 19.46 18.74
N ASP A 211 -14.59 18.22 18.42
CA ASP A 211 -13.43 17.98 17.55
C ASP A 211 -13.75 18.45 16.13
N LEU A 212 -13.28 19.66 15.80
CA LEU A 212 -13.50 20.30 14.52
C LEU A 212 -12.29 20.13 13.61
N CYS A 213 -12.53 19.95 12.31
CA CYS A 213 -11.52 19.78 11.27
C CYS A 213 -11.76 20.77 10.13
N PHE A 214 -10.69 21.13 9.42
CA PHE A 214 -10.81 21.85 8.14
C PHE A 214 -11.77 21.11 7.21
N ASP A 215 -12.68 21.83 6.58
CA ASP A 215 -13.68 21.26 5.66
C ASP A 215 -13.92 22.20 4.46
N ALA A 216 -13.84 21.64 3.25
CA ALA A 216 -14.08 22.33 2.01
C ALA A 216 -15.57 22.46 1.61
N HIS A 217 -16.47 21.78 2.33
CA HIS A 217 -17.89 21.53 2.05
C HIS A 217 -18.20 20.86 0.69
N SER A 218 -17.19 20.67 -0.14
CA SER A 218 -17.25 20.04 -1.45
C SER A 218 -15.92 19.34 -1.72
N ASN A 219 -15.96 18.21 -2.43
CA ASN A 219 -14.75 17.52 -2.90
C ASN A 219 -14.15 18.19 -4.16
N ALA A 220 -14.83 19.19 -4.70
CA ALA A 220 -14.42 20.03 -5.83
C ALA A 220 -14.86 21.50 -5.59
N PRO A 221 -14.30 22.20 -4.60
CA PRO A 221 -14.63 23.60 -4.32
C PRO A 221 -14.31 24.48 -5.54
N ALA A 222 -15.19 25.44 -5.82
CA ALA A 222 -14.95 26.44 -6.87
C ALA A 222 -13.85 27.43 -6.46
N ASN A 223 -13.24 28.11 -7.43
CA ASN A 223 -12.29 29.20 -7.15
C ASN A 223 -12.98 30.31 -6.34
N GLY A 224 -12.42 30.66 -5.19
CA GLY A 224 -12.98 31.60 -4.23
C GLY A 224 -13.96 31.00 -3.20
N ALA A 225 -14.24 29.69 -3.26
CA ALA A 225 -15.02 29.02 -2.23
C ALA A 225 -14.32 29.15 -0.86
N ARG A 226 -15.10 29.34 0.20
CA ARG A 226 -14.56 29.49 1.56
C ARG A 226 -14.13 28.14 2.13
N LEU A 227 -13.12 28.18 2.99
CA LEU A 227 -12.77 27.06 3.85
C LEU A 227 -13.49 27.22 5.20
N TYR A 228 -13.97 26.10 5.75
CA TYR A 228 -14.71 26.04 7.00
C TYR A 228 -14.04 25.11 8.00
N VAL A 229 -14.59 25.09 9.21
CA VAL A 229 -14.43 23.99 10.15
C VAL A 229 -15.75 23.24 10.33
N GLU A 230 -15.69 21.92 10.36
CA GLU A 230 -16.83 21.03 10.62
C GLU A 230 -16.44 19.95 11.62
N ALA A 231 -17.41 19.21 12.17
CA ALA A 231 -17.10 18.03 12.96
C ALA A 231 -16.20 17.08 12.15
N CYS A 232 -15.11 16.62 12.77
CA CYS A 232 -14.16 15.74 12.11
C CYS A 232 -14.81 14.44 11.65
N ALA A 233 -14.65 14.13 10.36
CA ALA A 233 -15.16 12.94 9.69
C ALA A 233 -14.01 12.19 9.01
N PRO A 234 -13.34 11.25 9.71
CA PRO A 234 -12.23 10.49 9.16
C PRO A 234 -12.57 9.83 7.81
N GLY A 235 -11.74 10.07 6.80
CA GLY A 235 -11.95 9.57 5.43
C GLY A 235 -12.88 10.43 4.57
N SER A 236 -13.46 11.52 5.09
CA SER A 236 -14.24 12.44 4.28
C SER A 236 -13.36 13.15 3.25
N ALA A 237 -13.71 12.99 1.97
CA ALA A 237 -13.08 13.67 0.83
C ALA A 237 -12.95 15.19 1.02
N THR A 238 -13.89 15.84 1.72
CA THR A 238 -13.89 17.30 1.92
C THR A 238 -12.94 17.77 3.03
N GLN A 239 -12.40 16.86 3.84
CA GLN A 239 -11.58 17.16 5.01
C GLN A 239 -10.14 16.63 4.92
N LEU A 240 -9.76 15.99 3.81
CA LEU A 240 -8.42 15.43 3.64
C LEU A 240 -7.50 16.43 2.93
N PHE A 241 -6.51 16.93 3.68
CA PHE A 241 -5.53 17.90 3.19
C PHE A 241 -4.14 17.28 3.10
N SER A 242 -3.38 17.76 2.12
CA SER A 242 -1.96 17.48 1.96
C SER A 242 -1.16 18.77 2.04
N TYR A 243 -0.04 18.72 2.75
CA TYR A 243 0.91 19.81 2.88
C TYR A 243 2.12 19.53 2.01
N GLN A 244 2.18 20.24 0.88
CA GLN A 244 3.09 19.97 -0.22
C GLN A 244 4.48 20.57 0.01
N THR A 245 5.49 20.07 -0.71
CA THR A 245 6.90 20.51 -0.60
C THR A 245 7.14 21.96 -1.02
N ASN A 246 6.21 22.56 -1.76
CA ASN A 246 6.18 24.00 -2.08
C ASN A 246 5.45 24.85 -1.02
N TYR A 247 5.14 24.25 0.13
CA TYR A 247 4.45 24.84 1.29
C TYR A 247 2.98 25.20 1.06
N THR A 248 2.33 24.66 0.04
CA THR A 248 0.88 24.84 -0.14
C THR A 248 0.09 23.75 0.58
N LEU A 249 -1.04 24.12 1.17
CA LEU A 249 -2.05 23.17 1.65
C LEU A 249 -3.06 22.94 0.54
N VAL A 250 -3.27 21.69 0.14
CA VAL A 250 -4.17 21.31 -0.96
C VAL A 250 -5.23 20.33 -0.49
N LEU A 251 -6.46 20.48 -0.99
CA LEU A 251 -7.51 19.49 -0.80
C LEU A 251 -7.19 18.27 -1.67
N THR A 252 -6.90 17.14 -1.04
CA THR A 252 -6.37 15.94 -1.72
C THR A 252 -7.25 15.46 -2.87
N THR A 253 -8.58 15.50 -2.74
CA THR A 253 -9.50 15.03 -3.78
C THR A 253 -9.55 15.90 -5.03
N THR A 254 -8.99 17.11 -4.97
CA THR A 254 -8.93 18.02 -6.13
C THR A 254 -7.62 17.93 -6.87
N GLN A 255 -6.63 17.26 -6.30
CA GLN A 255 -5.35 17.08 -6.99
C GLN A 255 -5.60 16.29 -8.26
N THR A 256 -5.07 16.80 -9.37
CA THR A 256 -5.14 16.06 -10.62
C THR A 256 -4.26 14.81 -10.49
N THR A 257 -4.38 13.92 -11.47
CA THR A 257 -3.45 12.81 -11.65
C THR A 257 -2.00 13.24 -11.76
N SER A 258 -1.65 14.53 -11.81
CA SER A 258 -0.27 14.97 -11.71
C SER A 258 0.24 15.23 -10.28
N GLY A 259 -0.59 15.20 -9.23
CA GLY A 259 -0.21 15.75 -7.91
C GLY A 259 0.11 17.26 -7.90
N VAL A 260 0.27 17.86 -9.08
CA VAL A 260 0.44 19.28 -9.37
C VAL A 260 -0.91 19.87 -9.75
N GLY A 261 -1.27 20.98 -9.13
CA GLY A 261 -2.58 21.60 -9.31
C GLY A 261 -3.56 21.23 -8.20
N GLY A 262 -4.85 21.24 -8.51
CA GLY A 262 -5.94 21.12 -7.52
C GLY A 262 -6.31 22.45 -6.88
N MET A 263 -6.98 22.38 -5.74
CA MET A 263 -7.50 23.54 -5.02
C MET A 263 -6.72 23.72 -3.71
N CYS A 264 -5.93 24.80 -3.67
CA CYS A 264 -5.08 25.15 -2.55
C CYS A 264 -5.79 26.13 -1.62
N VAL A 265 -5.51 25.97 -0.32
CA VAL A 265 -5.88 26.93 0.71
C VAL A 265 -5.08 28.21 0.49
N TYR A 266 -5.80 29.33 0.39
CA TYR A 266 -5.27 30.63 0.03
C TYR A 266 -5.76 31.71 1.01
N GLY A 267 -4.81 32.41 1.63
CA GLY A 267 -5.06 33.45 2.62
C GLY A 267 -5.02 34.85 2.03
N ASP A 268 -6.15 35.36 1.53
CA ASP A 268 -6.20 36.75 1.04
C ASP A 268 -6.37 37.74 2.19
N TYR A 269 -5.26 38.16 2.79
CA TYR A 269 -5.30 39.16 3.86
C TYR A 269 -5.28 40.62 3.34
N THR A 270 -5.35 40.82 2.01
CA THR A 270 -5.33 42.15 1.38
C THR A 270 -6.72 42.74 1.12
N VAL A 271 -7.77 41.91 1.22
CA VAL A 271 -9.16 42.34 1.04
C VAL A 271 -9.73 42.99 2.31
N SER A 272 -10.84 43.71 2.17
CA SER A 272 -11.61 44.24 3.30
C SER A 272 -12.17 43.10 4.16
N ASP A 273 -12.32 43.36 5.45
CA ASP A 273 -12.87 42.38 6.38
C ASP A 273 -14.32 41.98 6.04
N PRO A 274 -14.72 40.72 6.32
CA PRO A 274 -13.88 39.64 6.84
C PRO A 274 -12.96 39.02 5.76
N LYS A 275 -11.67 38.86 6.10
CA LYS A 275 -10.64 38.26 5.25
C LYS A 275 -10.75 36.74 5.23
N TYR A 276 -11.72 36.18 4.51
CA TYR A 276 -11.91 34.73 4.46
C TYR A 276 -10.70 33.98 3.89
N VAL A 277 -10.43 32.81 4.46
CA VAL A 277 -9.59 31.80 3.82
C VAL A 277 -10.40 31.11 2.73
N THR A 278 -9.84 31.03 1.52
CA THR A 278 -10.54 30.51 0.35
C THR A 278 -9.74 29.46 -0.38
N PHE A 279 -10.39 28.70 -1.24
CA PHE A 279 -9.75 27.81 -2.20
C PHE A 279 -9.45 28.56 -3.49
N ARG A 280 -8.22 28.41 -3.99
CA ARG A 280 -7.84 28.85 -5.34
C ARG A 280 -7.11 27.73 -6.07
N PRO A 281 -7.12 27.69 -7.41
CA PRO A 281 -6.29 26.76 -8.17
C PRO A 281 -4.85 26.84 -7.69
N CYS A 282 -4.26 25.70 -7.35
CA CYS A 282 -2.87 25.64 -6.92
C CYS A 282 -1.95 26.14 -8.03
N PRO A 283 -0.92 26.94 -7.72
CA PRO A 283 0.07 27.35 -8.71
C PRO A 283 0.79 26.13 -9.28
N LEU A 284 0.98 26.12 -10.60
CA LEU A 284 1.77 25.11 -11.29
C LEU A 284 3.26 25.50 -11.19
N GLY A 285 4.08 24.66 -10.58
CA GLY A 285 5.52 24.91 -10.41
C GLY A 285 5.85 25.81 -9.21
N SER A 286 6.78 26.75 -9.41
CA SER A 286 7.24 27.65 -8.34
C SER A 286 6.14 28.62 -7.91
N VAL A 287 5.86 28.66 -6.60
CA VAL A 287 4.88 29.59 -6.03
C VAL A 287 5.42 31.02 -6.08
N THR A 288 4.75 31.93 -6.78
CA THR A 288 5.16 33.34 -6.87
C THR A 288 4.41 34.27 -5.91
N ASP A 289 3.26 33.82 -5.40
CA ASP A 289 2.46 34.55 -4.42
C ASP A 289 2.52 33.83 -3.06
N GLY A 290 3.14 34.46 -2.06
CA GLY A 290 3.28 33.90 -0.72
C GLY A 290 1.96 33.57 -0.02
N ARG A 291 0.83 34.12 -0.48
CA ARG A 291 -0.49 33.82 0.11
C ARG A 291 -0.99 32.37 -0.10
N TYR A 292 -0.32 31.60 -0.97
CA TYR A 292 -0.49 30.15 -1.08
C TYR A 292 0.37 29.36 -0.09
N GLN A 293 1.42 30.00 0.46
CA GLN A 293 2.43 29.35 1.28
C GLN A 293 2.14 29.56 2.75
N TRP A 294 2.18 28.46 3.49
CA TRP A 294 1.91 28.46 4.92
C TRP A 294 3.18 28.08 5.67
N SER A 295 3.44 28.78 6.76
CA SER A 295 4.35 28.39 7.81
C SER A 295 3.55 27.74 8.93
N PHE A 296 4.05 26.63 9.47
CA PHE A 296 3.54 26.06 10.72
C PHE A 296 4.52 26.41 11.85
N ASN A 297 4.09 27.28 12.76
CA ASN A 297 4.98 27.94 13.72
C ASN A 297 5.06 27.20 15.08
N ASP A 298 5.80 27.76 16.05
CA ASP A 298 6.04 27.15 17.37
C ASP A 298 4.78 26.95 18.23
N VAL A 299 3.71 27.67 17.93
CA VAL A 299 2.44 27.64 18.67
C VAL A 299 1.33 26.99 17.84
N ALA A 300 1.70 26.13 16.90
CA ALA A 300 0.79 25.33 16.07
C ALA A 300 -0.19 26.15 15.20
N GLN A 301 0.22 27.31 14.72
CA GLN A 301 -0.60 28.14 13.84
C GLN A 301 -0.13 28.04 12.39
N PHE A 302 -1.08 28.08 11.46
CA PHE A 302 -0.79 28.30 10.04
C PHE A 302 -0.70 29.80 9.77
N ARG A 303 0.53 30.28 9.57
CA ARG A 303 0.87 31.68 9.30
C ARG A 303 1.18 31.83 7.82
N ALA A 304 0.53 32.76 7.12
CA ALA A 304 0.80 32.97 5.70
C ALA A 304 2.15 33.65 5.49
N GLU A 305 2.85 33.30 4.41
CA GLU A 305 3.99 34.07 3.89
C GLU A 305 3.49 35.43 3.37
N ASN A 306 4.33 36.46 3.41
CA ASN A 306 3.99 37.73 2.79
C ASN A 306 3.94 37.58 1.24
N ALA A 307 3.15 38.42 0.56
CA ALA A 307 2.93 38.29 -0.88
C ALA A 307 4.24 38.37 -1.70
N ALA A 308 5.25 39.10 -1.21
CA ALA A 308 6.55 39.24 -1.86
C ALA A 308 7.53 38.09 -1.56
N ARG A 309 7.17 37.15 -0.69
CA ARG A 309 7.97 35.99 -0.26
C ARG A 309 9.32 36.38 0.35
N THR A 310 9.32 37.47 1.10
CA THR A 310 10.51 37.97 1.81
C THR A 310 10.47 37.70 3.31
N GLY A 311 9.46 36.97 3.79
CA GLY A 311 9.18 36.83 5.21
C GLY A 311 7.73 36.44 5.48
N LEU A 312 7.47 35.96 6.69
CA LEU A 312 6.12 35.67 7.16
C LEU A 312 5.25 36.95 7.25
N SER A 313 3.98 36.85 6.86
CA SER A 313 2.99 37.91 7.08
C SER A 313 2.61 38.00 8.56
N ASN A 314 1.84 39.00 9.01
CA ASN A 314 1.28 39.00 10.38
C ASN A 314 -0.07 38.27 10.47
N TYR A 315 -0.44 37.48 9.45
CA TYR A 315 -1.75 36.87 9.36
C TYR A 315 -1.71 35.36 9.57
N CYS A 316 -2.59 34.88 10.44
CA CYS A 316 -2.80 33.46 10.74
C CYS A 316 -4.23 33.02 10.43
N ILE A 317 -4.42 31.72 10.21
CA ILE A 317 -5.76 31.13 10.06
C ILE A 317 -6.45 31.04 11.42
N ASP A 318 -7.61 31.65 11.54
CA ASP A 318 -8.49 31.64 12.70
C ASP A 318 -9.88 31.09 12.35
N GLU A 319 -10.53 30.42 13.29
CA GLU A 319 -11.98 30.22 13.29
C GLU A 319 -12.67 31.59 13.46
N GLN A 320 -13.62 31.93 12.59
CA GLN A 320 -14.40 33.15 12.78
C GLN A 320 -15.22 33.09 14.08
N THR A 321 -15.88 31.96 14.31
CA THR A 321 -16.62 31.63 15.54
C THR A 321 -16.02 30.37 16.13
N GLU A 322 -15.30 30.53 17.24
CA GLU A 322 -14.62 29.43 17.93
C GLU A 322 -15.58 28.31 18.36
N ASN A 323 -15.16 27.06 18.21
CA ASN A 323 -15.90 25.87 18.64
C ASN A 323 -17.31 25.76 18.01
N SER A 324 -17.47 26.21 16.76
CA SER A 324 -18.72 26.11 16.02
C SER A 324 -18.52 25.40 14.69
N ALA A 325 -19.12 24.23 14.54
CA ALA A 325 -19.26 23.57 13.24
C ALA A 325 -19.95 24.51 12.22
N GLY A 326 -19.47 24.52 10.98
CA GLY A 326 -19.90 25.43 9.93
C GLY A 326 -19.31 26.85 10.03
N SER A 327 -18.44 27.14 11.02
CA SER A 327 -17.74 28.42 11.07
C SER A 327 -16.75 28.53 9.90
N PRO A 328 -16.75 29.64 9.14
CA PRO A 328 -15.71 29.86 8.13
C PRO A 328 -14.37 30.16 8.81
N LEU A 329 -13.29 29.87 8.09
CA LEU A 329 -11.95 30.28 8.46
C LEU A 329 -11.63 31.67 7.88
N VAL A 330 -10.94 32.48 8.68
CA VAL A 330 -10.56 33.86 8.35
C VAL A 330 -9.08 34.09 8.63
N MET A 331 -8.51 35.10 7.98
CA MET A 331 -7.16 35.60 8.24
C MET A 331 -7.22 36.65 9.35
N SER A 332 -6.57 36.37 10.48
CA SER A 332 -6.46 37.29 11.62
C SER A 332 -5.07 37.89 11.69
N GLN A 333 -4.97 39.21 11.91
CA GLN A 333 -3.68 39.93 12.01
C GLN A 333 -2.95 39.68 13.34
N VAL A 334 -3.56 38.92 14.25
CA VAL A 334 -2.97 38.55 15.54
C VAL A 334 -2.74 37.05 15.54
N CYS A 335 -1.56 36.64 15.05
CA CYS A 335 -1.03 35.32 15.35
C CYS A 335 -0.83 35.24 16.88
N GLY A 336 -1.71 34.53 17.58
CA GLY A 336 -1.68 34.43 19.04
C GLY A 336 -0.35 33.87 19.55
N ALA A 337 0.07 34.27 20.75
CA ALA A 337 1.31 33.79 21.37
C ALA A 337 1.14 32.50 22.20
N THR A 338 -0.06 31.93 22.25
CA THR A 338 -0.41 30.79 23.10
C THR A 338 -1.35 29.84 22.38
N TYR A 339 -1.30 28.56 22.76
CA TYR A 339 -2.22 27.53 22.26
C TYR A 339 -3.66 27.86 22.68
N ASN A 340 -4.59 27.88 21.74
CA ASN A 340 -6.03 28.10 21.93
C ASN A 340 -6.81 27.48 20.77
N ARG A 341 -8.11 27.24 20.91
CA ARG A 341 -8.86 26.54 19.86
C ARG A 341 -9.10 27.38 18.63
N LYS A 342 -9.25 28.69 18.81
CA LYS A 342 -9.55 29.63 17.72
C LYS A 342 -8.51 29.62 16.60
N ASN A 343 -7.21 29.55 16.91
CA ASN A 343 -6.16 29.71 15.88
C ASN A 343 -5.02 28.69 15.91
N THR A 344 -5.09 27.73 16.83
CA THR A 344 -4.12 26.65 16.92
C THR A 344 -4.68 25.39 16.26
N TRP A 345 -3.83 24.69 15.53
CA TRP A 345 -4.19 23.55 14.71
C TRP A 345 -3.34 22.33 15.04
N LYS A 346 -3.92 21.16 14.87
CA LYS A 346 -3.28 19.87 15.06
C LYS A 346 -3.46 19.06 13.77
N PRO A 347 -2.63 19.30 12.75
CA PRO A 347 -2.63 18.45 11.56
C PRO A 347 -2.32 17.01 11.96
N GLU A 348 -3.00 16.03 11.39
CA GLU A 348 -2.59 14.62 11.51
C GLU A 348 -1.23 14.41 10.84
N ALA A 349 -0.57 13.31 11.20
CA ALA A 349 0.68 12.91 10.55
C ALA A 349 0.53 12.80 9.01
N LYS A 350 -0.59 12.23 8.57
CA LYS A 350 -0.89 12.01 7.15
C LYS A 350 -1.03 13.30 6.33
N VAL A 351 -1.22 14.47 6.97
CA VAL A 351 -1.22 15.76 6.25
C VAL A 351 0.13 16.00 5.56
N GLY A 352 1.21 15.45 6.12
CA GLY A 352 2.52 15.44 5.50
C GLY A 352 3.50 16.49 6.02
N THR A 353 4.73 16.37 5.55
CA THR A 353 5.90 17.10 6.06
C THR A 353 6.14 18.43 5.38
N ALA A 354 5.39 18.77 4.35
CA ALA A 354 5.79 19.77 3.37
C ALA A 354 7.25 19.56 2.95
N ALA A 355 8.10 20.58 3.06
CA ALA A 355 9.50 20.50 2.67
C ALA A 355 10.42 19.90 3.75
N ALA A 356 9.88 19.55 4.93
CA ALA A 356 10.71 19.09 6.03
C ALA A 356 11.46 17.79 5.69
N GLY A 357 12.74 17.75 6.02
CA GLY A 357 13.61 16.60 5.81
C GLY A 357 15.07 16.99 5.81
N ASN A 358 15.89 16.25 5.04
CA ASN A 358 17.34 16.44 5.02
C ASN A 358 17.75 17.85 4.56
N GLY A 359 17.02 18.46 3.62
CA GLY A 359 17.33 19.80 3.11
C GLY A 359 17.02 20.93 4.09
N THR A 360 16.09 20.73 5.02
CA THR A 360 15.71 21.72 6.04
C THR A 360 16.30 21.40 7.42
N HIS A 361 17.20 20.41 7.50
CA HIS A 361 17.78 19.92 8.75
C HIS A 361 16.73 19.45 9.78
N GLN A 362 15.60 18.93 9.30
CA GLN A 362 14.57 18.35 10.15
C GLN A 362 14.60 16.83 10.06
N LEU A 363 14.42 16.17 11.19
CA LEU A 363 14.40 14.72 11.28
C LEU A 363 12.96 14.22 11.30
N VAL A 364 12.44 13.85 10.13
CA VAL A 364 11.07 13.36 9.94
C VAL A 364 10.99 11.89 10.31
N ASN A 365 10.00 11.53 11.14
CA ASN A 365 9.71 10.13 11.40
C ASN A 365 8.89 9.51 10.26
N TYR A 366 9.21 8.27 9.91
CA TYR A 366 8.55 7.63 8.79
C TYR A 366 7.15 7.11 9.10
N GLN A 367 6.93 6.52 10.29
CA GLN A 367 5.60 6.05 10.72
C GLN A 367 4.65 7.21 10.95
N GLU A 368 5.14 8.28 11.56
CA GLU A 368 4.39 9.51 11.77
C GLU A 368 4.84 10.55 10.76
N PHE A 369 4.44 10.37 9.51
CA PHE A 369 4.65 11.36 8.46
C PHE A 369 4.23 12.75 8.95
N GLY A 370 4.83 13.82 8.44
CA GLY A 370 4.49 15.15 8.92
C GLY A 370 4.92 15.47 10.36
N ARG A 371 5.54 14.53 11.09
CA ARG A 371 6.13 14.77 12.40
C ARG A 371 7.65 14.75 12.35
N CYS A 372 8.23 15.73 13.01
CA CYS A 372 9.66 15.95 13.12
C CYS A 372 10.08 15.79 14.58
N PHE A 373 11.31 15.30 14.79
CA PHE A 373 11.97 15.38 16.10
C PHE A 373 11.90 16.82 16.62
N ASP A 374 11.45 16.99 17.85
CA ASP A 374 11.25 18.28 18.49
C ASP A 374 11.80 18.26 19.93
N VAL A 375 12.64 19.25 20.24
CA VAL A 375 13.05 19.51 21.63
C VAL A 375 11.85 20.05 22.39
N THR A 376 11.24 19.16 23.17
CA THR A 376 9.96 19.37 23.84
C THR A 376 9.94 20.69 24.62
N ASN A 377 8.88 21.47 24.39
CA ASN A 377 8.66 22.80 24.96
C ASN A 377 9.79 23.80 24.70
N GLN A 378 10.63 23.55 23.68
CA GLN A 378 11.83 24.34 23.42
C GLN A 378 12.72 24.42 24.68
N SER A 379 12.78 23.33 25.44
CA SER A 379 13.55 23.28 26.69
C SER A 379 14.56 22.14 26.64
N THR A 380 15.83 22.49 26.78
CA THR A 380 16.94 21.53 26.84
C THR A 380 16.97 20.75 28.15
N SER A 381 16.19 21.17 29.15
CA SER A 381 15.99 20.44 30.41
C SER A 381 14.82 19.46 30.39
N SER A 382 14.08 19.37 29.28
CA SER A 382 13.00 18.39 29.12
C SER A 382 13.53 16.96 29.26
N GLN A 383 12.81 16.14 30.05
CA GLN A 383 13.22 14.77 30.39
C GLN A 383 12.96 13.75 29.26
N PHE A 384 12.29 14.17 28.21
CA PHE A 384 12.01 13.41 27.00
C PHE A 384 11.87 14.39 25.83
N MET A 385 12.07 13.89 24.62
CA MET A 385 11.79 14.61 23.37
C MET A 385 10.51 14.05 22.74
N ILE A 386 9.89 14.79 21.83
CA ILE A 386 8.67 14.36 21.13
C ILE A 386 8.86 14.41 19.62
N VAL A 387 7.96 13.75 18.90
CA VAL A 387 7.73 14.07 17.50
C VAL A 387 6.53 15.02 17.41
N TRP A 388 6.76 16.20 16.85
CA TRP A 388 5.78 17.28 16.75
C TRP A 388 5.58 17.63 15.27
N PRO A 389 4.42 18.16 14.83
CA PRO A 389 4.25 18.59 13.45
C PRO A 389 5.46 19.36 12.92
N CYS A 390 5.93 19.02 11.73
CA CYS A 390 7.13 19.65 11.20
C CYS A 390 6.90 21.14 10.99
N LYS A 391 7.69 21.96 11.67
CA LYS A 391 7.68 23.42 11.50
C LYS A 391 8.10 23.76 10.09
N GLN A 392 7.48 24.78 9.53
CA GLN A 392 7.77 25.20 8.16
C GLN A 392 8.14 26.67 8.14
N ASP A 393 9.13 27.01 7.32
CA ASP A 393 9.41 28.38 6.97
C ASP A 393 9.55 28.48 5.44
N PRO A 394 8.52 28.94 4.72
CA PRO A 394 8.57 29.11 3.28
C PRO A 394 9.50 30.25 2.83
N THR A 395 9.94 31.12 3.75
CA THR A 395 10.78 32.28 3.44
C THR A 395 12.14 31.80 2.93
N PRO A 396 12.59 32.25 1.73
CA PRO A 396 13.88 31.86 1.19
C PRO A 396 15.04 32.20 2.14
N GLY A 397 15.83 31.18 2.50
CA GLY A 397 17.00 31.33 3.37
C GLY A 397 16.66 31.44 4.87
N ALA A 398 15.39 31.46 5.25
CA ALA A 398 15.00 31.32 6.64
C ALA A 398 15.23 29.88 7.13
N GLN A 399 15.44 29.75 8.42
CA GLN A 399 15.65 28.46 9.08
C GLN A 399 14.47 28.20 10.00
N VAL A 400 14.02 26.94 10.02
CA VAL A 400 13.09 26.47 11.06
C VAL A 400 13.70 26.70 12.45
N THR A 401 12.84 26.85 13.45
CA THR A 401 13.30 27.15 14.80
C THR A 401 14.20 26.04 15.36
N TRP A 402 15.15 26.46 16.21
CA TRP A 402 16.28 25.64 16.65
C TRP A 402 15.88 24.27 17.23
N ASN A 403 14.70 24.17 17.84
CA ASN A 403 14.24 22.96 18.50
C ASN A 403 13.80 21.85 17.52
N GLN A 404 13.70 22.15 16.21
CA GLN A 404 13.56 21.16 15.14
C GLN A 404 14.68 21.22 14.09
N TYR A 405 15.61 22.18 14.22
CA TYR A 405 16.80 22.26 13.37
C TYR A 405 17.92 21.42 13.97
N LEU A 406 18.12 20.22 13.44
CA LEU A 406 19.08 19.24 13.94
C LEU A 406 20.29 19.13 13.00
N THR A 407 21.49 19.13 13.57
CA THR A 407 22.70 18.68 12.87
C THR A 407 22.94 17.22 13.23
N TRP A 408 23.33 16.40 12.25
CA TRP A 408 23.64 14.98 12.45
C TRP A 408 24.85 14.53 11.63
N PRO A 409 25.48 13.39 11.97
CA PRO A 409 26.59 12.84 11.22
C PRO A 409 26.21 12.48 9.78
N SER A 410 27.17 12.50 8.87
CA SER A 410 26.94 12.01 7.51
C SER A 410 26.47 10.55 7.53
N THR A 411 25.69 10.18 6.52
CA THR A 411 25.19 8.81 6.36
C THR A 411 26.35 7.80 6.38
N GLY A 412 26.23 6.75 7.20
CA GLY A 412 27.26 5.73 7.41
C GLY A 412 28.33 6.09 8.43
N SER A 413 28.30 7.30 9.00
CA SER A 413 29.26 7.76 10.02
C SER A 413 28.62 7.87 11.40
N SER A 414 29.45 7.74 12.43
CA SER A 414 29.08 7.98 13.83
C SER A 414 29.52 9.37 14.29
N GLY A 415 28.70 10.02 15.10
CA GLY A 415 29.01 11.34 15.67
C GLY A 415 27.85 11.89 16.51
N PRO A 416 27.99 13.10 17.07
CA PRO A 416 26.89 13.74 17.79
C PRO A 416 25.77 14.18 16.84
N MET A 417 24.53 14.01 17.29
CA MET A 417 23.39 14.76 16.76
C MET A 417 23.07 15.89 17.75
N TYR A 418 22.82 17.10 17.28
CA TYR A 418 22.62 18.24 18.17
C TYR A 418 21.75 19.34 17.57
N VAL A 419 21.19 20.16 18.45
CA VAL A 419 20.61 21.47 18.14
C VAL A 419 21.51 22.57 18.67
N THR A 420 21.42 23.78 18.11
CA THR A 420 22.18 24.94 18.58
C THR A 420 21.24 26.01 19.11
N LEU A 421 21.34 26.34 20.40
CA LEU A 421 20.59 27.41 21.03
C LEU A 421 21.57 28.45 21.57
N SER A 422 21.47 29.69 21.07
CA SER A 422 22.33 30.83 21.46
C SER A 422 23.83 30.50 21.43
N GLY A 423 24.28 29.80 20.37
CA GLY A 423 25.68 29.41 20.18
C GLY A 423 26.14 28.19 20.99
N THR A 424 25.28 27.62 21.85
CA THR A 424 25.59 26.39 22.59
C THR A 424 24.96 25.19 21.91
N ASN A 425 25.73 24.12 21.73
CA ASN A 425 25.23 22.86 21.18
C ASN A 425 24.67 21.97 22.28
N TYR A 426 23.46 21.47 22.06
CA TYR A 426 22.77 20.52 22.93
C TYR A 426 22.60 19.21 22.18
N CYS A 427 23.28 18.18 22.66
CA CYS A 427 23.40 16.90 21.97
C CYS A 427 22.24 16.00 22.34
N VAL A 428 21.63 15.37 21.33
CA VAL A 428 20.70 14.27 21.50
C VAL A 428 21.41 13.16 22.27
N GLN A 429 20.87 12.81 23.43
CA GLN A 429 21.50 11.87 24.35
C GLN A 429 20.57 10.70 24.63
N THR A 430 21.08 9.49 24.36
CA THR A 430 20.41 8.25 24.73
C THR A 430 20.53 8.01 26.23
N SER A 431 19.51 7.39 26.82
CA SER A 431 19.59 6.96 28.22
C SER A 431 20.56 5.78 28.36
N THR A 432 21.47 5.86 29.34
CA THR A 432 22.35 4.75 29.73
C THR A 432 21.65 3.70 30.60
N ASN A 433 20.47 4.03 31.13
CA ASN A 433 19.68 3.10 31.92
C ASN A 433 18.79 2.26 30.99
N ALA A 434 18.93 0.94 31.03
CA ALA A 434 18.14 0.01 30.22
C ALA A 434 16.62 0.11 30.47
N ALA A 435 16.19 0.63 31.63
CA ALA A 435 14.78 0.86 31.96
C ALA A 435 14.24 2.22 31.49
N ASN A 436 15.11 3.17 31.12
CA ASN A 436 14.71 4.45 30.57
C ASN A 436 15.04 4.48 29.08
N TYR A 437 14.00 4.61 28.26
CA TYR A 437 14.12 4.57 26.80
C TYR A 437 14.06 5.97 26.19
N PHE A 438 13.83 7.02 26.97
CA PHE A 438 13.69 8.36 26.44
C PHE A 438 15.03 8.98 26.07
N VAL A 439 14.95 9.84 25.07
CA VAL A 439 16.06 10.66 24.61
C VAL A 439 15.92 12.06 25.20
N THR A 440 17.05 12.70 25.53
CA THR A 440 17.12 14.07 26.08
C THR A 440 18.10 14.91 25.26
N THR A 441 18.21 16.21 25.53
CA THR A 441 19.17 17.10 24.84
C THR A 441 19.99 17.96 25.82
N PRO A 442 20.86 17.36 26.65
CA PRO A 442 21.79 18.12 27.48
C PRO A 442 22.89 18.79 26.64
N THR A 443 23.70 19.64 27.27
CA THR A 443 24.87 20.24 26.62
C THR A 443 25.81 19.16 26.08
N CYS A 444 26.32 19.37 24.88
CA CYS A 444 27.30 18.47 24.27
C CYS A 444 28.58 18.40 25.12
N ASN A 445 29.02 17.18 25.44
CA ASN A 445 30.23 16.92 26.23
C ASN A 445 31.08 15.76 25.67
N GLY A 446 30.70 15.21 24.51
CA GLY A 446 31.45 14.15 23.83
C GLY A 446 31.27 12.75 24.43
N GLN A 447 30.34 12.56 25.37
CA GLN A 447 30.06 11.24 25.93
C GLN A 447 29.58 10.26 24.87
N ALA A 448 29.85 8.97 25.10
CA ALA A 448 29.39 7.89 24.22
C ALA A 448 27.85 7.88 24.06
N SER A 449 27.10 8.25 25.11
CA SER A 449 25.64 8.38 25.07
C SER A 449 25.13 9.48 24.12
N GLN A 450 26.01 10.36 23.65
CA GLN A 450 25.71 11.41 22.67
C GLN A 450 26.12 11.02 21.24
N GLN A 451 26.67 9.83 21.04
CA GLN A 451 27.10 9.34 19.72
C GLN A 451 26.01 8.53 19.04
N TRP A 452 25.75 8.84 17.77
CA TRP A 452 24.74 8.20 16.95
C TRP A 452 25.30 7.90 15.57
N THR A 453 24.85 6.80 14.98
CA THR A 453 25.18 6.39 13.61
C THR A 453 23.93 6.51 12.75
N LYS A 454 23.97 7.35 11.72
CA LYS A 454 22.86 7.51 10.78
C LYS A 454 23.05 6.58 9.59
N ASN A 455 22.21 5.56 9.46
CA ASN A 455 22.25 4.66 8.32
C ASN A 455 21.43 5.22 7.15
N GLY A 456 21.85 4.91 5.93
CA GLY A 456 21.14 5.25 4.69
C GLY A 456 20.42 4.04 4.14
N ASP A 457 20.39 3.91 2.82
CA ASP A 457 20.09 2.61 2.22
C ASP A 457 21.24 1.65 2.53
N THR A 458 20.92 0.50 3.13
CA THR A 458 21.89 -0.55 3.48
C THR A 458 21.69 -1.80 2.63
N GLY A 459 20.73 -1.81 1.71
CA GLY A 459 20.29 -3.00 0.98
C GLY A 459 19.44 -3.97 1.81
N ASN A 460 19.36 -3.78 3.14
CA ASN A 460 18.47 -4.50 4.03
C ASN A 460 17.43 -3.55 4.60
N TYR A 461 16.15 -3.89 4.39
CA TYR A 461 15.03 -3.08 4.88
C TYR A 461 15.08 -2.87 6.39
N ALA A 462 15.46 -3.88 7.20
CA ALA A 462 15.45 -3.74 8.64
C ALA A 462 16.47 -2.69 9.16
N THR A 463 17.60 -2.52 8.46
CA THR A 463 18.71 -1.64 8.87
C THR A 463 18.78 -0.34 8.08
N SER A 464 17.94 -0.18 7.06
CA SER A 464 17.93 1.03 6.23
C SER A 464 17.28 2.21 6.96
N TYR A 465 17.88 3.39 6.80
CA TYR A 465 17.39 4.68 7.31
C TYR A 465 17.14 4.73 8.83
N THR A 466 17.82 3.85 9.57
CA THR A 466 17.80 3.84 11.03
C THR A 466 18.83 4.81 11.60
N ILE A 467 18.62 5.28 12.82
CA ILE A 467 19.61 6.02 13.59
C ILE A 467 19.93 5.21 14.84
N VAL A 468 21.18 4.79 14.98
CA VAL A 468 21.60 3.80 15.99
C VAL A 468 22.44 4.48 17.06
N ASP A 469 22.12 4.29 18.33
CA ASP A 469 22.89 4.83 19.45
C ASP A 469 24.19 4.02 19.70
N SER A 470 25.02 4.49 20.63
CA SER A 470 26.27 3.81 21.01
C SER A 470 26.08 2.42 21.66
N ASN A 471 24.85 2.06 22.06
CA ASN A 471 24.51 0.75 22.61
C ASN A 471 23.90 -0.20 21.55
N GLY A 472 23.86 0.20 20.28
CA GLY A 472 23.28 -0.60 19.20
C GLY A 472 21.74 -0.58 19.15
N ARG A 473 21.10 0.38 19.83
CA ARG A 473 19.64 0.55 19.82
C ARG A 473 19.22 1.57 18.77
N CYS A 474 18.07 1.37 18.16
CA CYS A 474 17.53 2.27 17.15
C CYS A 474 16.67 3.36 17.80
N LEU A 475 16.87 4.60 17.36
CA LEU A 475 16.00 5.73 17.61
C LEU A 475 14.65 5.48 16.92
N GLY A 476 13.55 5.70 17.64
CA GLY A 476 12.23 5.63 17.06
C GLY A 476 11.19 6.35 17.89
N THR A 477 9.91 6.17 17.53
CA THR A 477 8.78 6.74 18.26
C THR A 477 8.21 5.75 19.28
N GLY A 478 7.71 6.31 20.38
CA GLY A 478 6.89 5.62 21.37
C GLY A 478 5.40 5.86 21.12
N PRO A 479 4.52 5.27 21.94
CA PRO A 479 3.10 5.61 21.89
C PRO A 479 2.87 7.09 22.26
N SER A 480 1.83 7.69 21.70
CA SER A 480 1.33 8.98 22.16
C SER A 480 0.81 8.86 23.61
N GLY A 481 0.85 9.96 24.36
CA GLY A 481 0.35 10.00 25.74
C GLY A 481 1.30 9.41 26.78
N TYR A 482 2.50 8.99 26.37
CA TYR A 482 3.54 8.46 27.22
C TYR A 482 4.70 9.46 27.36
N PRO A 483 5.41 9.54 28.50
CA PRO A 483 5.05 8.93 29.77
C PRO A 483 3.74 9.51 30.30
N ALA A 484 2.94 8.72 31.02
CA ALA A 484 1.71 9.19 31.71
C ALA A 484 1.97 10.26 32.79
N TYR A 485 3.19 10.80 32.83
CA TYR A 485 3.69 11.81 33.75
C TYR A 485 3.15 13.21 33.48
N THR A 486 2.63 13.51 32.29
CA THR A 486 2.14 14.86 32.04
C THR A 486 0.64 14.93 32.31
N THR A 487 0.26 15.58 33.41
CA THR A 487 -1.07 16.17 33.58
C THR A 487 -1.38 17.22 32.51
N ASN A 488 -0.38 17.61 31.71
CA ASN A 488 -0.51 18.51 30.59
C ASN A 488 -1.06 17.79 29.34
N ILE A 489 -2.35 17.98 29.09
CA ILE A 489 -3.07 17.46 27.93
C ILE A 489 -2.47 17.89 26.59
N SER A 490 -1.72 19.00 26.56
CA SER A 490 -1.06 19.50 25.35
C SER A 490 0.04 18.58 24.83
N LEU A 491 0.70 17.82 25.72
CA LEU A 491 1.83 16.95 25.40
C LEU A 491 1.40 15.50 25.22
N SER A 492 0.31 15.07 25.88
CA SER A 492 -0.18 13.69 25.80
C SER A 492 -0.70 13.30 24.42
N GLN A 493 -0.88 14.26 23.51
CA GLN A 493 -1.29 13.99 22.14
C GLN A 493 -0.12 13.68 21.18
N TRP A 494 1.12 13.87 21.62
CA TRP A 494 2.31 13.66 20.80
C TRP A 494 3.05 12.40 21.23
N SER A 495 3.68 11.73 20.27
CA SER A 495 4.50 10.57 20.53
C SER A 495 5.87 11.00 21.03
N THR A 496 6.40 10.28 22.03
CA THR A 496 7.78 10.50 22.51
C THR A 496 8.81 9.91 21.57
N VAL A 497 10.00 10.51 21.57
CA VAL A 497 11.19 9.92 20.96
C VAL A 497 11.88 9.01 21.97
N ARG A 498 12.12 7.77 21.56
CA ARG A 498 12.75 6.74 22.39
C ARG A 498 13.78 5.93 21.63
N VAL A 499 14.54 5.12 22.35
CA VAL A 499 15.41 4.08 21.79
C VAL A 499 14.91 2.69 22.13
N GLY A 500 15.12 1.72 21.25
CA GLY A 500 14.76 0.32 21.47
C GLY A 500 15.60 -0.63 20.63
N THR A 501 15.38 -1.94 20.77
CA THR A 501 15.99 -2.93 19.88
C THR A 501 15.63 -2.61 18.44
N CYS A 502 16.63 -2.63 17.55
CA CYS A 502 16.40 -2.41 16.12
C CYS A 502 15.53 -3.53 15.54
N ASP A 503 14.30 -3.20 15.15
CA ASP A 503 13.30 -4.15 14.63
C ASP A 503 12.92 -3.88 13.17
N GLY A 504 13.42 -2.78 12.58
CA GLY A 504 13.14 -2.41 11.21
C GLY A 504 11.76 -1.80 10.98
N SER A 505 11.01 -1.53 12.05
CA SER A 505 9.70 -0.88 11.98
C SER A 505 9.77 0.52 11.40
N LEU A 506 8.62 1.01 10.90
CA LEU A 506 8.49 2.37 10.40
C LEU A 506 8.77 3.42 11.49
N ALA A 507 8.46 3.12 12.76
CA ALA A 507 8.77 3.98 13.90
C ALA A 507 10.26 4.28 14.03
N GLN A 508 11.14 3.37 13.59
CA GLN A 508 12.59 3.47 13.72
C GLN A 508 13.29 4.06 12.48
N LYS A 509 12.51 4.46 11.48
CA LYS A 509 13.01 5.02 10.22
C LYS A 509 12.86 6.53 10.23
N TRP A 510 13.92 7.22 9.82
CA TRP A 510 13.97 8.68 9.83
C TRP A 510 14.50 9.23 8.52
N ASN A 511 13.82 10.23 7.96
CA ASN A 511 14.11 10.78 6.63
C ASN A 511 14.28 9.68 5.55
N ALA A 512 13.59 8.56 5.71
CA ALA A 512 13.65 7.48 4.73
C ALA A 512 12.84 7.90 3.50
N PRO A 513 13.35 7.66 2.28
CA PRO A 513 12.54 7.76 1.09
C PRO A 513 11.49 6.66 1.13
N PRO A 514 10.45 6.78 0.30
CA PRO A 514 9.53 5.68 0.15
C PRO A 514 10.20 4.44 -0.43
N ASN A 515 10.24 3.38 0.37
CA ASN A 515 10.78 2.09 -0.07
C ASN A 515 9.74 1.35 -0.90
N LEU A 516 10.18 0.77 -2.02
CA LEU A 516 9.42 -0.14 -2.87
C LEU A 516 9.84 -1.58 -2.51
N VAL A 517 8.94 -2.40 -1.95
CA VAL A 517 9.14 -3.85 -1.95
C VAL A 517 8.72 -4.37 -3.32
N ASP A 518 9.52 -5.19 -4.02
CA ASP A 518 9.11 -5.63 -5.36
C ASP A 518 7.99 -6.70 -5.30
N ALA A 519 7.04 -6.59 -6.25
CA ALA A 519 5.96 -7.56 -6.38
C ALA A 519 6.53 -8.89 -6.87
N ALA A 520 6.13 -9.99 -6.23
CA ALA A 520 6.58 -11.32 -6.60
C ALA A 520 5.53 -12.38 -6.31
N ASN A 521 5.47 -13.40 -7.18
CA ASN A 521 4.71 -14.61 -6.93
C ASN A 521 5.60 -15.57 -6.13
N ARG A 522 5.03 -16.24 -5.12
CA ARG A 522 5.73 -17.23 -4.30
C ARG A 522 4.87 -18.45 -4.06
N ASN A 523 5.53 -19.59 -3.81
CA ASN A 523 4.92 -20.83 -3.33
C ASN A 523 3.77 -21.37 -4.19
N THR A 524 3.86 -21.24 -5.52
CA THR A 524 2.87 -21.83 -6.43
C THR A 524 2.92 -23.36 -6.34
N ARG A 525 1.77 -23.99 -6.08
CA ARG A 525 1.64 -25.45 -5.99
C ARG A 525 0.24 -25.91 -6.38
N GLU A 526 0.13 -27.17 -6.77
CA GLU A 526 -1.14 -27.86 -6.93
C GLU A 526 -1.69 -28.28 -5.55
N THR A 527 -2.99 -28.10 -5.32
CA THR A 527 -3.64 -28.37 -4.03
C THR A 527 -4.59 -29.56 -4.06
N THR A 528 -5.00 -30.03 -5.24
CA THR A 528 -5.81 -31.26 -5.40
C THR A 528 -5.19 -32.20 -6.42
N GLY A 529 -4.99 -33.44 -5.98
CA GLY A 529 -4.33 -34.57 -6.66
C GLY A 529 -5.27 -35.70 -7.01
#